data_AF-A0A820R7X1-F1
#
_entry.id   AF-A0A820R7X1-F1
#
_cell.length_a   1.000
_cell.length_b   1.000
_cell.length_c   1.000
_cell.angle_alpha   90.00
_cell.angle_beta   90.00
_cell.angle_gamma   90.00
#
_symmetry.space_group_name_H-M   'P 1'
#
loop_
_entity.id
_entity.type
_entity.pdbx_description
1 polymer ?
#
loop_
_entity_poly.entity_id
_entity_poly.type
_entity_poly.pdbx_seq_one_letter_code
_entity_poly.pdbx_strand_id
1 'polypeptide(L)'
;MTLESLPNEILIEIFEYLNAFEIFYSFDQLNNRLYSLIRNIPLHLNFEYCRKTIFDQFCTILKLNPIIKERINSLILSNKDTCGQIDL
;
A
#
# COMPACT_ATOMS: atom_id res chain seq x y z
N MET A 1 0.93 7.59 -24.25
CA MET A 1 1.88 7.44 -23.13
C MET A 1 1.26 6.46 -22.16
N THR A 2 1.95 5.38 -21.79
CA THR A 2 1.45 4.41 -20.81
C THR A 2 2.17 4.58 -19.49
N LEU A 3 1.54 4.19 -18.38
CA LEU A 3 2.16 4.27 -17.05
C LEU A 3 3.48 3.49 -17.01
N GLU A 4 3.59 2.33 -17.69
CA GLU A 4 4.82 1.53 -17.69
C GLU A 4 5.97 2.20 -18.45
N SER A 5 5.70 3.20 -19.28
CA SER A 5 6.75 3.94 -19.98
C SER A 5 7.43 5.02 -19.13
N LEU A 6 6.89 5.33 -17.94
CA LEU A 6 7.45 6.36 -17.06
C LEU A 6 8.76 5.89 -16.42
N PRO A 7 9.69 6.81 -16.11
CA PRO A 7 10.87 6.51 -15.29
C PRO A 7 10.50 6.01 -13.89
N ASN A 8 11.42 5.29 -13.25
CA ASN A 8 11.20 4.74 -11.91
C ASN A 8 10.97 5.84 -10.87
N GLU A 9 11.69 6.95 -10.99
CA GLU A 9 11.59 8.11 -10.09
C GLU A 9 10.18 8.68 -10.08
N ILE A 10 9.56 8.78 -11.27
CA ILE A 10 8.19 9.29 -11.40
C ILE A 10 7.18 8.29 -10.83
N LEU A 11 7.40 6.99 -11.02
CA LEU A 11 6.54 5.97 -10.42
C LEU A 11 6.63 5.95 -8.89
N ILE A 12 7.85 6.09 -8.34
CA ILE A 12 8.07 6.16 -6.89
C ILE A 12 7.33 7.36 -6.32
N GLU A 13 7.49 8.55 -6.92
CA GLU A 13 6.77 9.77 -6.53
C GLU A 13 5.25 9.55 -6.54
N ILE A 14 4.70 8.95 -7.61
CA ILE A 14 3.26 8.62 -7.67
C ILE A 14 2.84 7.71 -6.52
N PHE A 15 3.67 6.72 -6.17
CA PHE A 15 3.37 5.78 -5.09
C PHE A 15 3.38 6.44 -3.71
N GLU A 16 4.08 7.56 -3.49
CA GLU A 16 4.02 8.28 -2.22
C GLU A 16 2.63 8.88 -1.91
N TYR A 17 1.80 9.11 -2.95
CA TYR A 17 0.42 9.58 -2.79
C TYR A 17 -0.59 8.46 -2.55
N LEU A 18 -0.16 7.19 -2.62
CA LEU A 18 -1.04 6.04 -2.50
C LEU A 18 -0.82 5.33 -1.16
N ASN A 19 -1.89 4.72 -0.67
CA ASN A 19 -1.81 3.84 0.48
C ASN A 19 -1.12 2.52 0.13
N ALA A 20 -0.43 1.91 1.08
CA ALA A 20 0.25 0.64 0.82
C ALA A 20 -0.71 -0.43 0.25
N PHE A 21 -1.91 -0.58 0.81
CA PHE A 21 -2.86 -1.57 0.29
C PHE A 21 -3.33 -1.26 -1.13
N GLU A 22 -3.43 0.01 -1.53
CA GLU A 22 -3.77 0.43 -2.89
C GLU A 22 -2.64 0.06 -3.86
N ILE A 23 -1.39 0.27 -3.43
CA ILE A 23 -0.20 -0.07 -4.21
C ILE A 23 -0.16 -1.57 -4.48
N PHE A 24 -0.29 -2.40 -3.44
CA PHE A 24 -0.21 -3.85 -3.61
C PHE A 24 -1.43 -4.41 -4.34
N TYR A 25 -2.63 -3.92 -4.06
CA TYR A 25 -3.82 -4.36 -4.79
C TYR A 25 -3.74 -4.03 -6.28
N SER A 26 -3.23 -2.85 -6.62
CA SER A 26 -3.24 -2.35 -8.00
C SER A 26 -2.04 -2.77 -8.83
N PHE A 27 -0.86 -2.96 -8.22
CA PHE A 27 0.39 -3.12 -8.96
C PHE A 27 1.15 -4.41 -8.64
N ASP A 28 0.75 -5.18 -7.62
CA ASP A 28 1.43 -6.45 -7.35
C ASP A 28 1.21 -7.44 -8.49
N GLN A 29 2.29 -8.14 -8.86
CA GLN A 29 2.33 -9.12 -9.95
C GLN A 29 1.96 -8.60 -11.35
N LEU A 30 1.79 -7.28 -11.52
CA LEU A 30 1.37 -6.70 -12.79
C LEU A 30 2.47 -6.77 -13.86
N ASN A 31 3.73 -6.53 -13.46
CA ASN A 31 4.92 -6.89 -14.22
C ASN A 31 6.15 -6.91 -13.30
N ASN A 32 7.25 -7.51 -13.78
CA ASN A 32 8.49 -7.67 -13.00
C ASN A 32 9.07 -6.33 -12.50
N ARG A 33 8.95 -5.26 -13.29
CA ARG A 33 9.49 -3.94 -12.92
C ARG A 33 8.72 -3.36 -11.74
N LEU A 34 7.39 -3.31 -11.84
CA LEU A 34 6.52 -2.81 -10.77
C LEU A 34 6.60 -3.71 -9.53
N TYR A 35 6.60 -5.03 -9.71
CA TYR A 35 6.77 -6.01 -8.64
C TYR A 35 8.02 -5.73 -7.80
N SER A 36 9.15 -5.44 -8.45
CA SER A 36 10.40 -5.08 -7.79
C SER A 36 10.33 -3.70 -7.15
N LEU A 37 9.75 -2.72 -7.83
CA LEU A 37 9.68 -1.33 -7.37
C LEU A 37 8.88 -1.23 -6.06
N ILE A 38 7.66 -1.77 -6.01
CA ILE A 38 6.75 -1.62 -4.87
C ILE A 38 7.26 -2.31 -3.59
N ARG A 39 8.23 -3.24 -3.70
CA ARG A 39 8.88 -3.93 -2.56
C ARG A 39 10.08 -3.18 -1.99
N ASN A 40 10.54 -2.13 -2.68
CA ASN A 40 11.74 -1.39 -2.33
C ASN A 40 11.46 0.07 -1.93
N ILE A 41 10.21 0.52 -2.01
CA ILE A 41 9.81 1.85 -1.55
C ILE A 41 9.36 1.82 -0.07
N PRO A 42 9.47 2.95 0.64
CA PRO A 42 8.76 3.14 1.90
C PRO A 42 7.25 3.04 1.69
N LEU A 43 6.56 2.40 2.62
CA LEU A 43 5.11 2.24 2.57
C LEU A 43 4.43 3.04 3.68
N HIS A 44 3.37 3.73 3.30
CA HIS A 44 2.53 4.51 4.21
C HIS A 44 1.17 3.84 4.33
N LEU A 45 0.78 3.53 5.57
CA LEU A 45 -0.53 3.00 5.87
C LEU A 45 -1.43 4.09 6.40
N ASN A 46 -2.57 4.28 5.74
CA ASN A 46 -3.64 5.11 6.27
C ASN A 46 -4.91 4.29 6.39
N PHE A 47 -5.40 4.06 7.61
CA PHE A 47 -6.63 3.31 7.82
C PHE A 47 -7.87 4.21 7.99
N GLU A 48 -7.74 5.52 7.76
CA GLU A 48 -8.90 6.42 7.71
C GLU A 48 -9.84 6.01 6.57
N TYR A 49 -11.10 5.71 6.92
CA TYR A 49 -12.14 5.22 5.99
C TYR A 49 -11.81 3.89 5.27
N CYS A 50 -10.96 3.04 5.85
CA CYS A 50 -10.65 1.73 5.28
C CYS A 50 -11.75 0.71 5.58
N ARG A 51 -12.28 0.05 4.55
CA ARG A 51 -13.26 -1.05 4.70
C ARG A 51 -12.61 -2.28 5.33
N LYS A 52 -13.35 -3.00 6.19
CA LYS A 52 -12.88 -4.23 6.83
C LYS A 52 -12.31 -5.26 5.89
N THR A 53 -12.98 -5.46 4.77
CA THR A 53 -12.56 -6.42 3.76
C THR A 53 -11.18 -6.10 3.19
N ILE A 54 -10.88 -4.82 2.95
CA ILE A 54 -9.58 -4.37 2.46
C ILE A 54 -8.52 -4.53 3.55
N PHE A 55 -8.85 -4.15 4.79
CA PHE A 55 -7.96 -4.34 5.93
C PHE A 55 -7.58 -5.81 6.13
N ASP A 56 -8.56 -6.71 6.17
CA ASP A 56 -8.34 -8.14 6.39
C ASP A 56 -7.53 -8.79 5.26
N GLN A 57 -7.81 -8.41 4.01
CA GLN A 57 -7.02 -8.81 2.84
C GLN A 57 -5.57 -8.34 2.97
N PHE A 58 -5.36 -7.08 3.33
CA PHE A 58 -4.02 -6.54 3.49
C PHE A 58 -3.27 -7.18 4.66
N CYS A 59 -3.94 -7.47 5.78
CA CYS A 59 -3.36 -8.25 6.87
C CYS A 59 -2.92 -9.65 6.41
N THR A 60 -3.65 -10.28 5.50
CA THR A 60 -3.25 -11.56 4.90
C THR A 60 -1.99 -11.42 4.06
N ILE A 61 -1.90 -10.36 3.24
CA ILE A 61 -0.70 -10.03 2.45
C ILE A 61 0.52 -9.84 3.37
N LEU A 62 0.37 -9.08 4.46
CA LEU A 62 1.45 -8.82 5.42
C LEU A 62 1.94 -10.09 6.13
N LYS A 63 1.04 -11.03 6.44
CA LYS A 63 1.40 -12.32 7.04
C LYS A 63 2.24 -13.17 6.09
N LEU A 64 1.92 -13.13 4.79
CA LEU A 64 2.58 -13.94 3.77
C LEU A 64 3.89 -13.31 3.26
N ASN A 65 4.06 -12.00 3.42
CA ASN A 65 5.16 -11.24 2.84
C ASN A 65 5.90 -10.41 3.92
N PRO A 66 6.86 -11.00 4.65
CA PRO A 66 7.58 -10.30 5.71
C PRO A 66 8.36 -9.07 5.21
N ILE A 67 8.83 -9.11 3.95
CA ILE A 67 9.51 -7.98 3.31
C ILE A 67 8.61 -6.74 3.26
N ILE A 68 7.32 -6.90 2.94
CA ILE A 68 6.38 -5.76 2.90
C ILE A 68 6.23 -5.16 4.30
N LYS A 69 6.16 -6.01 5.33
CA LYS A 69 6.04 -5.59 6.71
C LYS A 69 7.22 -4.72 7.16
N GLU A 70 8.43 -5.07 6.76
CA GLU A 70 9.65 -4.30 7.07
C GLU A 70 9.72 -2.94 6.36
N ARG A 71 8.94 -2.75 5.29
CA ARG A 71 8.88 -1.50 4.52
C ARG A 71 7.82 -0.51 5.02
N ILE A 72 6.93 -0.92 5.93
CA ILE A 72 5.94 -0.01 6.52
C ILE A 72 6.68 1.03 7.36
N ASN A 73 6.69 2.27 6.88
CA ASN A 73 7.41 3.38 7.50
C ASN A 73 6.51 4.26 8.37
N SER A 74 5.24 4.41 7.98
CA SER A 74 4.28 5.15 8.81
C SER A 74 2.92 4.48 8.84
N LEU A 75 2.22 4.78 9.94
CA LEU A 75 0.86 4.35 10.22
C LEU A 75 0.08 5.59 10.65
N ILE A 76 -0.89 5.98 9.84
CA ILE A 76 -1.85 7.03 10.15
C ILE A 76 -3.07 6.33 10.76
N LEU A 77 -3.24 6.55 12.05
CA LEU A 77 -4.45 6.24 12.80
C LEU A 77 -5.30 7.50 12.83
N SER A 78 -6.61 7.39 12.62
CA SER A 78 -7.47 8.57 12.81
C SER A 78 -7.53 8.87 14.31
N ASN A 79 -7.01 10.03 14.71
CA ASN A 79 -7.11 10.54 16.09
C ASN A 79 -8.48 11.14 16.41
N LYS A 80 -9.55 10.72 15.70
CA LYS A 80 -10.93 11.13 15.99
C LYS A 80 -11.56 10.03 16.82
N ASP A 81 -11.99 10.35 18.04
CA ASP A 81 -12.56 9.48 19.08
C ASP A 81 -13.66 8.50 18.61
N THR A 82 -13.36 7.44 17.86
CA THR A 82 -14.41 6.54 17.34
C THR A 82 -14.01 5.07 17.27
N CYS A 83 -14.83 4.24 17.92
CA CYS A 83 -15.06 2.86 17.53
C CYS A 83 -15.53 2.81 16.06
N GLY A 84 -15.06 1.84 15.29
CA GLY A 84 -15.58 1.57 13.93
C GLY A 84 -14.80 2.15 12.76
N GLN A 85 -13.51 2.51 12.92
CA GLN A 85 -12.66 2.99 11.81
C GLN A 85 -12.50 1.99 10.66
N ILE A 86 -12.75 0.72 10.96
CA ILE A 86 -12.87 -0.34 9.99
C ILE A 86 -14.37 -0.59 9.80
N ASP A 87 -14.96 -0.01 8.76
CA ASP A 87 -16.38 -0.22 8.43
C ASP A 87 -16.62 -1.72 8.19
N LEU A 88 -17.55 -2.29 8.97
CA LEU A 88 -17.92 -3.73 8.95
C LEU A 88 -18.39 -4.19 7.57
#